data_AF-A0A078LVS5-F1
#
_entry.id   AF-A0A078LVS5-F1
#
_cell.length_a   1.000
_cell.length_b   1.000
_cell.length_c   1.000
_cell.angle_alpha   90.00
_cell.angle_beta   90.00
_cell.angle_gamma   90.00
#
_symmetry.space_group_name_H-M   'P 1'
#
loop_
_entity.id
_entity.type
_entity.pdbx_description
1 polymer ?
#
loop_
_entity_poly.entity_id
_entity_poly.type
_entity_poly.pdbx_seq_one_letter_code
_entity_poly.pdbx_strand_id
1 'polypeptide(L)'
;MNRRTARHPLSRYLSGVGLISILLLVSTAISSHADSPLSPEDGRYRSSGQVLLGDGSITAISQSLVLEKDRFQSLTRSSAVTIEVTGRVERTAFGRIRLLVDERHVSGLDEEELDDELAFNLLYGRHRTSQVNLKPVGGCLYGIETRKTYCRDDHQLPEKP
;
A
#
# COMPACT_ATOMS: atom_id res chain seq x y z
N MET A 1 -67.24 -57.02 29.92
CA MET A 1 -66.82 -57.78 28.71
C MET A 1 -66.96 -56.84 27.52
N ASN A 2 -65.95 -56.44 26.75
CA ASN A 2 -64.75 -57.11 26.27
C ASN A 2 -63.58 -56.12 26.09
N ARG A 3 -62.35 -56.58 26.37
CA ARG A 3 -61.08 -55.95 26.02
C ARG A 3 -60.85 -56.00 24.51
N ARG A 4 -60.18 -54.98 23.95
CA ARG A 4 -59.12 -55.14 22.93
C ARG A 4 -58.23 -53.90 22.85
N THR A 5 -56.95 -54.14 23.09
CA THR A 5 -55.75 -53.30 22.96
C THR A 5 -55.30 -53.14 21.51
N ALA A 6 -54.76 -51.99 21.12
CA ALA A 6 -53.72 -51.84 20.08
C ALA A 6 -53.16 -50.40 20.14
N ARG A 7 -52.02 -50.14 20.81
CA ARG A 7 -50.65 -50.05 20.27
C ARG A 7 -50.52 -49.15 19.02
N HIS A 8 -49.87 -48.00 19.23
CA HIS A 8 -49.27 -47.12 18.22
C HIS A 8 -48.32 -47.88 17.28
N PRO A 9 -48.01 -47.32 16.10
CA PRO A 9 -46.69 -46.67 16.03
C PRO A 9 -46.70 -45.35 15.24
N LEU A 10 -46.44 -44.27 15.98
CA LEU A 10 -45.78 -43.06 15.50
C LEU A 10 -44.33 -43.43 15.12
N SER A 11 -44.07 -43.90 13.90
CA SER A 11 -42.71 -44.26 13.47
C SER A 11 -42.56 -44.26 11.95
N ARG A 12 -42.80 -43.11 11.30
CA ARG A 12 -42.42 -42.92 9.88
C ARG A 12 -41.87 -41.54 9.52
N TYR A 13 -41.84 -40.57 10.43
CA TYR A 13 -41.40 -39.20 10.12
C TYR A 13 -39.95 -38.86 10.50
N LEU A 14 -39.16 -39.81 10.99
CA LEU A 14 -37.78 -39.58 11.42
C LEU A 14 -36.70 -39.93 10.38
N SER A 15 -37.06 -40.53 9.23
CA SER A 15 -36.05 -40.98 8.25
C SER A 15 -35.69 -39.95 7.17
N GLY A 16 -36.48 -38.88 7.00
CA GLY A 16 -36.29 -37.91 5.90
C GLY A 16 -35.43 -36.70 6.24
N VAL A 17 -35.29 -36.36 7.53
CA VAL A 17 -34.62 -35.10 7.96
C VAL A 17 -33.11 -35.30 8.17
N GLY A 18 -32.66 -36.52 8.45
CA GLY A 18 -31.24 -36.79 8.71
C GLY A 18 -30.32 -36.68 7.50
N LEU A 19 -30.83 -36.90 6.28
CA LEU A 19 -30.00 -36.91 5.06
C LEU A 19 -29.85 -35.52 4.41
N ILE A 20 -30.78 -34.59 4.67
CA ILE A 20 -30.69 -33.22 4.13
C ILE A 20 -29.70 -32.37 4.94
N SER A 21 -29.54 -32.65 6.25
CA SER A 21 -28.60 -31.90 7.10
C SER A 21 -27.12 -32.20 6.83
N ILE A 22 -26.80 -33.34 6.20
CA ILE A 22 -25.41 -33.71 5.90
C ILE A 22 -24.93 -33.09 4.57
N LEU A 23 -25.84 -32.75 3.66
CA LEU A 23 -25.50 -32.13 2.37
C LEU A 23 -25.25 -30.61 2.44
N LEU A 24 -25.57 -29.96 3.56
CA LEU A 24 -25.32 -28.52 3.77
C LEU A 24 -23.95 -28.21 4.42
N LEU A 25 -23.16 -29.22 4.79
CA LEU A 25 -21.83 -29.04 5.39
C LEU A 25 -20.66 -29.08 4.39
N VAL A 26 -20.95 -29.15 3.09
CA VAL A 26 -19.93 -29.10 2.02
C VAL A 26 -20.10 -27.80 1.21
N SER A 27 -20.12 -26.67 1.90
CA SER A 27 -19.85 -25.38 1.28
C SER A 27 -18.42 -25.00 1.66
N THR A 28 -17.53 -25.35 0.73
CA THR A 28 -16.16 -24.88 0.55
C THR A 28 -15.79 -23.65 1.37
N ALA A 29 -14.82 -23.82 2.28
CA ALA A 29 -13.94 -22.74 2.69
C ALA A 29 -13.17 -22.27 1.44
N ILE A 30 -13.76 -21.32 0.70
CA ILE A 30 -12.97 -20.48 -0.19
C ILE A 30 -12.15 -19.63 0.76
N SER A 31 -10.93 -20.08 1.06
CA SER A 31 -9.91 -19.24 1.65
C SER A 31 -9.67 -18.09 0.68
N SER A 32 -10.47 -17.04 0.81
CA SER A 32 -10.01 -15.73 0.40
C SER A 32 -8.77 -15.49 1.23
N HIS A 33 -7.59 -15.60 0.60
CA HIS A 33 -6.46 -14.76 0.97
C HIS A 33 -6.93 -13.32 0.70
N ALA A 34 -7.81 -12.83 1.56
CA ALA A 34 -7.94 -11.42 1.79
C ALA A 34 -6.60 -11.10 2.42
N ASP A 35 -5.66 -10.63 1.60
CA ASP A 35 -4.63 -9.74 2.08
C ASP A 35 -5.40 -8.69 2.88
N SER A 36 -5.36 -8.83 4.20
CA SER A 36 -5.86 -7.80 5.10
C SER A 36 -5.33 -6.48 4.55
N PRO A 37 -6.15 -5.43 4.41
CA PRO A 37 -5.60 -4.13 4.07
C PRO A 37 -4.61 -3.79 5.18
N LEU A 38 -3.33 -4.06 4.94
CA LEU A 38 -2.24 -3.73 5.83
C LEU A 38 -2.40 -2.24 6.03
N SER A 39 -2.82 -1.85 7.24
CA SER A 39 -2.64 -0.48 7.68
C SER A 39 -1.18 -0.19 7.40
N PRO A 40 -0.83 0.82 6.59
CA PRO A 40 0.55 1.00 6.18
C PRO A 40 1.43 1.17 7.42
N GLU A 41 2.22 0.15 7.68
CA GLU A 41 3.02 0.03 8.88
C GLU A 41 4.34 0.78 8.70
N ASP A 42 5.02 0.97 9.82
CA ASP A 42 6.41 1.40 9.80
C ASP A 42 7.22 0.47 8.90
N GLY A 43 8.13 1.04 8.11
CA GLY A 43 8.81 0.29 7.08
C GLY A 43 9.58 1.15 6.10
N ARG A 44 10.29 0.44 5.22
CA ARG A 44 11.07 1.02 4.12
C ARG A 44 10.35 0.76 2.82
N TYR A 45 10.14 1.82 2.06
CA TYR A 45 9.43 1.81 0.81
C TYR A 45 10.31 2.42 -0.28
N ARG A 46 10.17 1.93 -1.51
CA ARG A 46 10.90 2.44 -2.67
C ARG A 46 9.97 2.74 -3.84
N SER A 47 10.39 3.72 -4.63
CA SER A 47 9.79 4.10 -5.91
C SER A 47 10.91 4.40 -6.89
N SER A 48 10.82 3.92 -8.11
CA SER A 48 11.78 4.21 -9.18
C SER A 48 11.04 4.66 -10.43
N GLY A 49 11.74 5.45 -11.25
CA GLY A 49 11.20 5.96 -12.49
C GLY A 49 12.28 6.61 -13.34
N GLN A 50 11.83 7.25 -14.40
CA GLN A 50 12.68 7.97 -15.34
C GLN A 50 12.06 9.34 -15.63
N VAL A 51 12.92 10.31 -15.93
CA VAL A 51 12.51 11.66 -16.36
C VAL A 51 13.25 11.97 -17.66
N LEU A 52 12.50 12.48 -18.63
CA LEU A 52 13.05 13.05 -19.86
C LEU A 52 13.48 14.49 -19.58
N LEU A 53 14.72 14.82 -19.91
CA LEU A 53 15.30 16.15 -19.76
C LEU A 53 15.05 16.99 -21.02
N GLY A 54 15.25 18.31 -20.92
CA GLY A 54 15.00 19.22 -22.05
C GLY A 54 15.88 18.96 -23.27
N ASP A 55 17.08 18.41 -23.06
CA ASP A 55 18.02 17.98 -24.10
C ASP A 55 17.63 16.65 -24.79
N GLY A 56 16.52 16.03 -24.35
CA GLY A 56 16.03 14.75 -24.86
C GLY A 56 16.69 13.52 -24.22
N SER A 57 17.63 13.71 -23.28
CA SER A 57 18.21 12.60 -22.52
C SER A 57 17.26 12.09 -21.45
N ILE A 58 17.42 10.83 -21.06
CA ILE A 58 16.58 10.20 -20.02
C ILE A 58 17.46 9.93 -18.80
N THR A 59 17.03 10.42 -17.63
CA THR A 59 17.71 10.14 -16.36
C THR A 59 16.85 9.28 -15.43
N ALA A 60 17.49 8.35 -14.75
CA ALA A 60 16.83 7.50 -13.76
C ALA A 60 16.68 8.26 -12.44
N ILE A 61 15.49 8.15 -11.83
CA ILE A 61 15.23 8.67 -10.50
C ILE A 61 14.84 7.52 -9.58
N SER A 62 15.49 7.46 -8.43
CA SER A 62 15.15 6.55 -7.34
C SER A 62 14.70 7.33 -6.12
N GLN A 63 13.74 6.79 -5.39
CA GLN A 63 13.22 7.35 -4.16
C GLN A 63 13.09 6.26 -3.10
N SER A 64 13.55 6.55 -1.89
CA SER A 64 13.29 5.73 -0.71
C SER A 64 12.51 6.55 0.31
N LEU A 65 11.54 5.93 0.96
CA LEU A 65 10.72 6.48 2.02
C LEU A 65 10.77 5.54 3.22
N VAL A 66 11.19 6.06 4.38
CA VAL A 66 11.18 5.35 5.65
C VAL A 66 10.10 5.97 6.52
N LEU A 67 9.18 5.15 6.99
CA LEU A 67 8.16 5.51 7.97
C LEU A 67 8.51 4.85 9.29
N GLU A 68 8.66 5.64 10.34
CA GLU A 68 8.95 5.13 11.68
C GLU A 68 8.19 5.97 12.72
N LYS A 69 7.21 5.35 13.37
CA LYS A 69 6.32 6.02 14.34
C LYS A 69 5.77 7.31 13.75
N ASP A 70 6.00 8.44 14.40
CA ASP A 70 5.54 9.77 14.03
C ASP A 70 6.50 10.52 13.10
N ARG A 71 7.52 9.86 12.53
CA ARG A 71 8.56 10.47 11.70
C ARG A 71 8.68 9.79 10.34
N PHE A 72 9.09 10.55 9.34
CA PHE A 72 9.53 10.01 8.08
C PHE A 72 10.84 10.63 7.62
N GLN A 73 11.57 9.86 6.82
CA GLN A 73 12.70 10.32 6.04
C GLN A 73 12.51 9.83 4.61
N SER A 74 12.64 10.73 3.65
CA SER A 74 12.58 10.44 2.23
C SER A 74 13.87 10.89 1.57
N LEU A 75 14.37 10.09 0.64
CA LEU A 75 15.56 10.40 -0.12
C LEU A 75 15.29 10.16 -1.60
N THR A 76 15.47 11.18 -2.42
CA THR A 76 15.41 11.11 -3.87
C THR A 76 16.82 11.21 -4.41
N ARG A 77 17.21 10.31 -5.32
CA ARG A 77 18.51 10.34 -6.00
C ARG A 77 18.31 10.25 -7.51
N SER A 78 19.04 11.12 -8.20
CA SER A 78 19.32 11.07 -9.64
C SER A 78 20.84 11.10 -9.84
N SER A 79 21.32 10.98 -11.08
CA SER A 79 22.75 11.10 -11.41
C SER A 79 23.36 12.43 -10.93
N ALA A 80 22.59 13.52 -11.00
CA ALA A 80 23.07 14.87 -10.74
C ALA A 80 22.60 15.46 -9.39
N VAL A 81 21.68 14.83 -8.67
CA VAL A 81 21.10 15.49 -7.48
C VAL A 81 20.57 14.49 -6.46
N THR A 82 20.78 14.84 -5.19
CA THR A 82 20.21 14.16 -4.04
C THR A 82 19.31 15.12 -3.24
N ILE A 83 18.10 14.68 -2.94
CA ILE A 83 17.13 15.44 -2.14
C ILE A 83 16.70 14.60 -0.95
N GLU A 84 17.00 15.10 0.23
CA GLU A 84 16.54 14.53 1.49
C GLU A 84 15.38 15.36 2.04
N VAL A 85 14.35 14.68 2.54
CA VAL A 85 13.18 15.29 3.16
C VAL A 85 12.91 14.57 4.46
N THR A 86 12.78 15.30 5.56
CA THR A 86 12.39 14.75 6.84
C THR A 86 11.13 15.43 7.36
N GLY A 87 10.39 14.74 8.21
CA GLY A 87 9.19 15.33 8.77
C GLY A 87 8.42 14.41 9.69
N ARG A 88 7.16 14.77 9.93
CA ARG A 88 6.24 14.01 10.79
C ARG A 88 5.23 13.19 9.99
N VAL A 89 4.73 12.15 10.61
CA VAL A 89 3.72 11.24 10.07
C VAL A 89 2.46 11.33 10.91
N GLU A 90 1.36 11.71 10.27
CA GLU A 90 0.03 11.63 10.86
C GLU A 90 -0.72 10.43 10.25
N ARG A 91 -1.27 9.58 11.11
CA ARG A 91 -2.11 8.44 10.70
C ARG A 91 -3.55 8.73 11.07
N THR A 92 -4.43 8.60 10.08
CA THR A 92 -5.88 8.72 10.29
C THR A 92 -6.48 7.37 10.68
N ALA A 93 -7.65 7.37 11.33
CA ALA A 93 -8.36 6.16 11.74
C ALA A 93 -8.73 5.22 10.58
N PHE A 94 -8.67 5.69 9.33
CA PHE A 94 -8.97 4.91 8.12
C PHE A 94 -7.71 4.46 7.35
N GLY A 95 -6.54 4.45 8.00
CA GLY A 95 -5.29 3.98 7.40
C GLY A 95 -4.68 4.91 6.35
N ARG A 96 -5.18 6.15 6.21
CA ARG A 96 -4.49 7.17 5.40
C ARG A 96 -3.32 7.74 6.20
N ILE A 97 -2.20 7.92 5.51
CA ILE A 97 -1.00 8.55 6.06
C ILE A 97 -0.88 9.95 5.49
N ARG A 98 -0.51 10.92 6.32
CA ARG A 98 -0.15 12.27 5.90
C ARG A 98 1.27 12.56 6.37
N LEU A 99 2.15 12.83 5.41
CA LEU A 99 3.52 13.26 5.66
C LEU A 99 3.50 14.79 5.78
N LEU A 100 3.95 15.31 6.92
CA LEU A 100 4.13 16.74 7.16
C LEU A 100 5.62 17.06 7.08
N VAL A 101 6.03 17.75 6.02
CA VAL A 101 7.44 18.09 5.80
C VAL A 101 7.90 19.11 6.83
N ASP A 102 9.00 18.79 7.54
CA ASP A 102 9.67 19.70 8.46
C ASP A 102 10.88 20.35 7.79
N GLU A 103 11.76 19.51 7.24
CA GLU A 103 13.02 19.95 6.63
C GLU A 103 13.22 19.28 5.28
N ARG A 104 13.92 20.01 4.39
CA ARG A 104 14.38 19.51 3.11
C ARG A 104 15.81 19.96 2.87
N HIS A 105 16.68 19.02 2.56
CA HIS A 105 18.05 19.27 2.18
C HIS A 105 18.26 18.84 0.72
N VAL A 106 19.01 19.62 -0.05
CA VAL A 106 19.35 19.33 -1.44
C VAL A 106 20.85 19.44 -1.60
N SER A 107 21.45 18.46 -2.25
CA SER A 107 22.88 18.38 -2.51
C SER A 107 23.18 17.82 -3.91
N GLY A 108 24.40 18.06 -4.40
CA GLY A 108 24.85 17.64 -5.73
C GLY A 108 24.54 18.62 -6.85
N LEU A 109 23.97 19.79 -6.54
CA LEU A 109 23.73 20.84 -7.52
C LEU A 109 25.06 21.57 -7.82
N ASP A 110 25.80 21.12 -8.82
CA ASP A 110 26.76 22.01 -9.50
C ASP A 110 25.94 22.82 -10.52
N GLU A 111 25.91 24.15 -10.35
CA GLU A 111 25.03 25.07 -11.12
C GLU A 111 25.25 25.04 -12.65
N GLU A 112 26.38 24.48 -13.11
CA GLU A 112 26.74 24.41 -14.53
C GLU A 112 26.20 23.15 -15.24
N GLU A 113 25.78 22.12 -14.49
CA GLU A 113 25.41 20.80 -15.05
C GLU A 113 23.94 20.41 -14.82
N LEU A 114 23.19 21.20 -14.04
CA LEU A 114 21.77 20.98 -13.81
C LEU A 114 20.93 21.76 -14.82
N ASP A 115 20.22 21.06 -15.70
CA ASP A 115 19.20 21.66 -16.56
C ASP A 115 18.16 22.41 -15.72
N ASP A 116 17.84 23.65 -16.11
CA ASP A 116 16.91 24.56 -15.43
C ASP A 116 15.53 23.90 -15.22
N GLU A 117 15.14 22.97 -16.11
CA GLU A 117 13.87 22.25 -16.01
C GLU A 117 13.92 21.09 -14.99
N LEU A 118 15.03 20.37 -14.88
CA LEU A 118 15.20 19.36 -13.82
C LEU A 118 15.33 20.05 -12.45
N ALA A 119 16.06 21.16 -12.41
CA ALA A 119 16.11 22.07 -11.27
C ALA A 119 14.68 22.54 -10.93
N PHE A 120 13.88 22.93 -11.92
CA PHE A 120 12.50 23.36 -11.70
C PHE A 120 11.59 22.23 -11.20
N ASN A 121 11.62 21.07 -11.83
CA ASN A 121 10.79 19.91 -11.48
C ASN A 121 11.10 19.36 -10.08
N LEU A 122 12.39 19.37 -9.70
CA LEU A 122 12.82 18.85 -8.41
C LEU A 122 12.81 19.91 -7.31
N LEU A 123 13.17 21.16 -7.64
CA LEU A 123 13.22 22.26 -6.70
C LEU A 123 11.87 22.98 -6.66
N TYR A 124 11.32 23.53 -7.74
CA TYR A 124 10.12 24.37 -7.67
C TYR A 124 8.78 23.65 -7.40
N GLY A 125 8.76 22.32 -7.27
CA GLY A 125 7.78 21.62 -6.43
C GLY A 125 7.83 22.02 -4.92
N ARG A 126 8.74 22.95 -4.56
CA ARG A 126 8.96 23.67 -3.28
C ARG A 126 7.74 24.50 -2.89
N HIS A 127 6.72 23.87 -2.35
CA HIS A 127 5.88 24.53 -1.34
C HIS A 127 6.35 24.15 0.06
N ARG A 128 6.71 25.16 0.87
CA ARG A 128 7.27 25.09 2.24
C ARG A 128 6.27 24.63 3.32
N THR A 129 5.16 24.05 2.91
CA THR A 129 4.14 23.43 3.76
C THR A 129 3.54 22.21 3.04
N SER A 130 4.37 21.50 2.27
CA SER A 130 3.94 20.37 1.45
C SER A 130 3.58 19.19 2.36
N GLN A 131 2.28 19.00 2.52
CA GLN A 131 1.77 17.73 3.00
C GLN A 131 1.71 16.75 1.82
N VAL A 132 2.02 15.49 2.08
CA VAL A 132 1.81 14.41 1.10
C VAL A 132 0.88 13.39 1.73
N ASN A 133 -0.27 13.17 1.11
CA ASN A 133 -1.22 12.15 1.50
C ASN A 133 -0.88 10.84 0.79
N LEU A 134 -0.67 9.77 1.57
CA LEU A 134 -0.47 8.43 1.07
C LEU A 134 -1.71 7.59 1.32
N LYS A 135 -2.13 6.87 0.28
CA LYS A 135 -3.22 5.90 0.33
C LYS A 135 -2.65 4.49 0.15
N PRO A 136 -2.97 3.53 1.02
CA PRO A 136 -2.61 2.13 0.78
C PRO A 136 -3.31 1.57 -0.46
N VAL A 137 -2.56 0.91 -1.34
CA VAL A 137 -3.03 0.25 -2.56
C VAL A 137 -2.21 -1.02 -2.78
N GLY A 138 -2.83 -2.20 -2.62
CA GLY A 138 -2.23 -3.49 -2.96
C GLY A 138 -0.86 -3.76 -2.31
N GLY A 139 -0.70 -3.46 -1.02
CA GLY A 139 0.57 -3.62 -0.30
C GLY A 139 1.58 -2.46 -0.49
N CYS A 140 1.27 -1.50 -1.36
CA CYS A 140 2.06 -0.28 -1.59
C CYS A 140 1.34 0.97 -1.07
N LEU A 141 2.04 2.11 -1.13
CA LEU A 141 1.57 3.43 -0.77
C LEU A 141 1.53 4.33 -2.00
N TYR A 142 0.36 4.81 -2.38
CA TYR A 142 0.19 5.77 -3.46
C TYR A 142 0.14 7.20 -2.91
N GLY A 143 1.09 8.04 -3.32
CA GLY A 143 1.11 9.47 -3.02
C GLY A 143 0.16 10.23 -3.92
N ILE A 144 -0.84 10.90 -3.33
CA ILE A 144 -1.89 11.60 -4.07
C ILE A 144 -1.31 12.82 -4.81
N GLU A 145 -0.52 13.64 -4.12
CA GLU A 145 0.08 14.85 -4.66
C GLU A 145 1.25 14.54 -5.59
N THR A 146 2.07 13.55 -5.24
CA THR A 146 3.25 13.18 -6.03
C THR A 146 2.92 12.26 -7.19
N ARG A 147 1.75 11.60 -7.17
CA ARG A 147 1.34 10.55 -8.12
C ARG A 147 2.34 9.39 -8.24
N LYS A 148 3.06 9.12 -7.15
CA LYS A 148 4.06 8.04 -7.09
C LYS A 148 3.57 6.89 -6.24
N THR A 149 3.90 5.68 -6.67
CA THR A 149 3.68 4.47 -5.89
C THR A 149 4.98 4.08 -5.20
N TYR A 150 4.92 3.90 -3.88
CA TYR A 150 6.01 3.44 -3.02
C TYR A 150 5.66 2.05 -2.50
N CYS A 151 6.39 1.02 -2.92
CA CYS A 151 6.18 -0.35 -2.45
C CYS A 151 7.22 -0.70 -1.40
N ARG A 152 6.86 -1.55 -0.42
CA ARG A 152 7.84 -1.95 0.59
C ARG A 152 9.01 -2.71 -0.04
N ASP A 153 10.19 -2.59 0.56
CA ASP A 153 11.40 -3.24 0.06
C ASP A 153 11.34 -4.77 0.07
N ASP A 154 10.49 -5.36 0.92
CA ASP A 154 10.22 -6.79 1.00
C ASP A 154 9.10 -7.26 0.05
N HIS A 155 8.36 -6.33 -0.55
CA HIS A 155 7.48 -6.60 -1.68
C HIS A 155 8.29 -6.62 -2.99
N GLN A 156 9.17 -7.62 -3.11
CA GLN A 156 9.76 -7.98 -4.40
C GLN A 156 8.62 -8.55 -5.26
N LEU A 157 8.12 -7.77 -6.23
CA LEU A 157 7.33 -8.35 -7.33
C LEU A 157 8.21 -9.42 -8.00
N PRO A 158 7.68 -10.63 -8.27
CA PRO A 158 8.43 -11.63 -9.02
C PRO A 158 8.80 -11.01 -10.37
N GLU A 159 10.11 -10.89 -10.61
CA GLU A 159 10.65 -10.57 -11.91
C GLU A 159 10.13 -11.64 -12.87
N LYS A 160 9.29 -11.24 -13.82
CA LYS A 160 8.73 -12.18 -14.79
C LYS A 160 9.90 -12.69 -15.65
N PRO A 161 10.13 -14.01 -15.72
CA PRO A 161 11.20 -14.60 -16.53
C PRO A 161 10.96 -14.38 -18.04
#